data_AF-A0A3A6QJ87-F1
#
_entry.id   AF-A0A3A6QJ87-F1
#
_cell.length_a   1.000
_cell.length_b   1.000
_cell.length_c   1.000
_cell.angle_alpha   90.00
_cell.angle_beta   90.00
_cell.angle_gamma   90.00
#
_symmetry.space_group_name_H-M   'P 1'
#
loop_
_entity.id
_entity.type
_entity.pdbx_description
1 polymer ?
#
loop_
_entity_poly.entity_id
_entity_poly.type
_entity_poly.pdbx_seq_one_letter_code
_entity_poly.pdbx_strand_id
1 'polypeptide(L)'
;MPITVEESISIDSYTFSGVFLIMTQDTSSQSDANCEKQLRNMQIYFNKLIESIQPEVNRTEREFTSLIRISQQRLMTFKELQLHYLLINDEERIDAFDAMTKAEQAIALLGLPALTYAIDQIDRLLQAD
;
A
#
# COMPACT_ATOMS: atom_id res chain seq x y z
N MET A 1 51.33 -13.11 6.30
CA MET A 1 51.33 -11.64 6.08
C MET A 1 51.35 -11.39 4.58
N PRO A 2 50.84 -10.25 4.04
CA PRO A 2 49.60 -9.49 4.26
C PRO A 2 48.84 -9.26 2.90
N ILE A 3 47.50 -9.12 2.87
CA ILE A 3 46.65 -7.89 2.74
C ILE A 3 46.59 -7.23 1.33
N THR A 4 45.35 -7.25 0.76
CA THR A 4 44.66 -6.32 -0.20
C THR A 4 45.33 -6.03 -1.56
N VAL A 5 44.66 -5.61 -2.65
CA VAL A 5 43.82 -4.41 -2.84
C VAL A 5 43.15 -4.47 -4.24
N GLU A 6 41.95 -3.88 -4.32
CA GLU A 6 41.25 -3.27 -5.46
C GLU A 6 40.66 -4.12 -6.61
N GLU A 7 39.34 -4.33 -6.52
CA GLU A 7 38.44 -4.30 -7.67
C GLU A 7 38.32 -2.86 -8.20
N SER A 8 38.69 -2.67 -9.46
CA SER A 8 38.26 -1.56 -10.29
C SER A 8 37.54 -2.14 -11.50
N ILE A 9 36.21 -2.08 -11.51
CA ILE A 9 35.39 -2.51 -12.64
C ILE A 9 35.29 -1.33 -13.62
N SER A 10 35.94 -1.50 -14.78
CA SER A 10 35.74 -0.69 -15.98
C SER A 10 34.48 -1.18 -16.70
N ILE A 11 33.55 -0.27 -16.97
CA ILE A 11 32.37 -0.53 -17.80
C ILE A 11 32.75 -0.21 -19.23
N ASP A 12 32.79 -1.23 -20.10
CA ASP A 12 32.78 -1.03 -21.54
C ASP A 12 31.63 -1.80 -22.19
N SER A 13 30.83 -1.03 -22.92
CA SER A 13 29.69 -1.38 -23.76
C SER A 13 30.05 -2.32 -24.91
N TYR A 14 29.30 -3.39 -25.19
CA TYR A 14 29.16 -3.92 -26.57
C TYR A 14 27.88 -4.74 -26.78
N THR A 15 27.20 -4.44 -27.88
CA THR A 15 26.07 -5.14 -28.51
C THR A 15 26.49 -6.52 -29.03
N PHE A 16 25.70 -7.58 -28.76
CA PHE A 16 25.87 -8.87 -29.44
C PHE A 16 24.54 -9.55 -29.76
N SER A 17 24.38 -9.82 -31.05
CA SER A 17 23.34 -10.60 -31.69
C SER A 17 23.29 -12.03 -31.13
N GLY A 18 22.08 -12.46 -30.71
CA GLY A 18 21.59 -13.83 -30.81
C GLY A 18 22.44 -14.95 -30.18
N VAL A 19 22.20 -15.23 -28.89
CA VAL A 19 22.11 -16.61 -28.39
C VAL A 19 20.94 -16.67 -27.41
N PHE A 20 19.90 -17.39 -27.84
CA PHE A 20 18.76 -17.78 -27.04
C PHE A 20 19.24 -18.76 -25.97
N LEU A 21 19.39 -18.29 -24.73
CA LEU A 21 19.46 -19.15 -23.56
C LEU A 21 18.12 -19.01 -22.83
N ILE A 22 17.26 -20.01 -23.00
CA ILE A 22 16.10 -20.20 -22.13
C ILE A 22 16.66 -20.40 -20.72
N MET A 23 16.61 -19.36 -19.91
CA MET A 23 16.56 -19.50 -18.46
C MET A 23 15.09 -19.47 -18.06
N THR A 24 14.43 -20.61 -18.11
CA THR A 24 13.30 -20.86 -17.20
C THR A 24 13.90 -21.04 -15.82
N GLN A 25 14.16 -19.93 -15.13
CA GLN A 25 14.36 -19.94 -13.68
C GLN A 25 13.01 -19.62 -13.02
N ASP A 26 12.64 -20.50 -12.10
CA ASP A 26 11.41 -20.51 -11.31
C ASP A 26 11.01 -19.12 -10.79
N THR A 27 10.03 -18.49 -11.45
CA THR A 27 9.42 -17.23 -10.99
C THR A 27 8.15 -17.44 -10.18
N SER A 28 7.61 -18.66 -10.11
CA SER A 28 6.36 -18.94 -9.39
C SER A 28 6.52 -18.84 -7.86
N SER A 29 7.52 -19.53 -7.28
CA SER A 29 7.69 -19.59 -5.82
C SER A 29 8.05 -18.25 -5.16
N GLN A 30 8.76 -17.35 -5.87
CA GLN A 30 9.07 -16.01 -5.36
C GLN A 30 7.89 -15.04 -5.50
N SER A 31 7.09 -15.20 -6.55
CA SER A 31 5.86 -14.41 -6.77
C SER A 31 4.83 -14.71 -5.69
N ASP A 32 4.60 -15.99 -5.38
CA ASP A 32 3.59 -16.43 -4.42
C ASP A 32 3.90 -15.95 -3.00
N ALA A 33 5.16 -16.07 -2.56
CA ALA A 33 5.60 -15.60 -1.25
C ALA A 33 5.50 -14.07 -1.10
N ASN A 34 5.72 -13.32 -2.19
CA ASN A 34 5.58 -11.86 -2.19
C ASN A 34 4.10 -11.45 -2.12
N CYS A 35 3.22 -12.13 -2.86
CA CYS A 35 1.77 -11.91 -2.81
C CYS A 35 1.21 -12.18 -1.41
N GLU A 36 1.60 -13.29 -0.77
CA GLU A 36 1.16 -13.61 0.60
C GLU A 36 1.62 -12.56 1.61
N LYS A 37 2.88 -12.12 1.50
CA LYS A 37 3.43 -11.06 2.35
C LYS A 37 2.69 -9.74 2.16
N GLN A 38 2.35 -9.37 0.92
CA GLN A 38 1.59 -8.16 0.63
C GLN A 38 0.18 -8.20 1.21
N LEU A 39 -0.54 -9.32 1.02
CA LEU A 39 -1.87 -9.51 1.60
C LEU A 39 -1.83 -9.41 3.13
N ARG A 40 -0.86 -10.08 3.77
CA ARG A 40 -0.66 -10.01 5.22
C ARG A 40 -0.41 -8.58 5.69
N ASN A 41 0.38 -7.80 4.94
CA ASN A 41 0.61 -6.41 5.27
C ASN A 41 -0.71 -5.61 5.20
N MET A 42 -1.49 -5.73 4.13
CA MET A 42 -2.78 -5.04 4.00
C MET A 42 -3.73 -5.39 5.15
N GLN A 43 -3.81 -6.66 5.53
CA GLN A 43 -4.57 -7.12 6.70
C GLN A 43 -4.11 -6.46 8.01
N ILE A 44 -2.80 -6.38 8.24
CA ILE A 44 -2.24 -5.75 9.45
C ILE A 44 -2.63 -4.27 9.53
N TYR A 45 -2.48 -3.53 8.44
CA TYR A 45 -2.82 -2.09 8.45
C TYR A 45 -4.33 -1.86 8.54
N PHE A 46 -5.13 -2.72 7.94
CA PHE A 46 -6.58 -2.70 8.14
C PHE A 46 -6.95 -2.95 9.61
N ASN A 47 -6.38 -3.95 10.27
CA ASN A 47 -6.66 -4.21 11.68
C ASN A 47 -6.24 -3.03 12.56
N LYS A 48 -5.10 -2.40 12.27
CA LYS A 48 -4.67 -1.16 12.95
C LYS A 48 -5.65 -0.01 12.77
N LEU A 49 -6.29 0.09 11.61
CA LEU A 49 -7.36 1.07 11.38
C LEU A 49 -8.54 0.81 12.32
N ILE A 50 -9.02 -0.42 12.39
CA ILE A 50 -10.13 -0.79 13.28
C ILE A 50 -9.77 -0.55 14.76
N GLU A 51 -8.58 -0.96 15.18
CA GLU A 51 -8.05 -0.73 16.53
C GLU A 51 -7.93 0.76 16.85
N SER A 52 -7.67 1.62 15.86
CA SER A 52 -7.60 3.06 16.07
C SER A 52 -8.99 3.72 16.23
N ILE A 53 -10.04 3.09 15.71
CA ILE A 53 -11.42 3.61 15.75
C ILE A 53 -12.12 3.22 17.06
N GLN A 54 -11.87 2.02 17.58
CA GLN A 54 -12.42 1.54 18.86
C GLN A 54 -12.26 2.53 20.05
N PRO A 55 -11.08 3.10 20.33
CA PRO A 55 -10.94 4.07 21.40
C PRO A 55 -11.66 5.40 21.12
N GLU A 56 -11.85 5.77 19.84
CA GLU A 56 -12.58 6.99 19.47
C GLU A 56 -14.09 6.85 19.69
N VAL A 57 -14.66 5.66 19.51
CA VAL A 57 -16.05 5.34 19.90
C VAL A 57 -16.27 5.66 21.38
N ASN A 58 -15.37 5.18 22.24
CA ASN A 58 -15.45 5.40 23.69
C ASN A 58 -15.25 6.86 24.08
N ARG A 59 -14.50 7.64 23.30
CA ARG A 59 -14.20 9.05 23.59
C ARG A 59 -15.27 10.03 23.10
N THR A 60 -15.87 9.73 21.95
CA THR A 60 -16.75 10.68 21.25
C THR A 60 -18.23 10.35 21.37
N GLU A 61 -18.57 9.24 22.03
CA GLU A 61 -19.92 8.65 22.08
C GLU A 61 -20.54 8.42 20.70
N ARG A 62 -19.72 8.46 19.63
CA ARG A 62 -20.16 8.17 18.27
C ARG A 62 -20.18 6.67 18.06
N GLU A 63 -21.19 6.21 17.34
CA GLU A 63 -21.30 4.83 16.93
C GLU A 63 -20.11 4.42 16.05
N PHE A 64 -19.62 3.19 16.26
CA PHE A 64 -18.54 2.59 15.48
C PHE A 64 -18.82 2.69 13.97
N THR A 65 -20.04 2.37 13.55
CA THR A 65 -20.53 2.43 12.16
C THR A 65 -20.36 3.83 11.56
N SER A 66 -20.61 4.89 12.34
CA SER A 66 -20.45 6.27 11.88
C SER A 66 -18.98 6.63 11.66
N LEU A 67 -18.08 6.23 12.57
CA LEU A 67 -16.65 6.48 12.44
C LEU A 67 -16.03 5.68 11.28
N ILE A 68 -16.49 4.44 11.08
CA ILE A 68 -16.06 3.60 9.96
C ILE A 68 -16.50 4.20 8.62
N ARG A 69 -17.72 4.72 8.51
CA ARG A 69 -18.17 5.43 7.29
C ARG A 69 -17.33 6.67 6.97
N ILE A 70 -16.97 7.45 7.98
CA ILE A 70 -16.08 8.61 7.81
C ILE A 70 -14.71 8.15 7.28
N SER A 71 -14.17 7.08 7.87
CA SER A 71 -12.89 6.52 7.43
C SER A 71 -12.95 6.03 5.98
N GLN A 72 -14.02 5.30 5.63
CA GLN A 72 -14.28 4.85 4.27
C GLN A 72 -14.29 6.02 3.27
N GLN A 73 -15.00 7.09 3.61
CA GLN A 73 -15.10 8.28 2.75
C GLN A 73 -13.73 8.90 2.50
N ARG A 74 -12.88 9.02 3.53
CA ARG A 74 -11.52 9.58 3.39
C ARG A 74 -10.65 8.70 2.49
N LEU A 75 -10.68 7.38 2.70
CA LEU A 75 -9.93 6.42 1.89
C LEU A 75 -10.39 6.42 0.42
N MET A 76 -11.71 6.48 0.17
CA MET A 76 -12.26 6.59 -1.18
C MET A 76 -11.84 7.89 -1.86
N THR A 77 -11.95 9.02 -1.16
CA THR A 77 -11.55 10.35 -1.66
C THR A 77 -10.10 10.32 -2.12
N PHE A 78 -9.19 9.88 -1.26
CA PHE A 78 -7.77 9.81 -1.61
C PHE A 78 -7.49 8.80 -2.74
N LYS A 79 -8.19 7.67 -2.77
CA LYS A 79 -8.08 6.69 -3.86
C LYS A 79 -8.44 7.31 -5.21
N GLU A 80 -9.52 8.10 -5.26
CA GLU A 80 -9.94 8.80 -6.48
C GLU A 80 -8.88 9.80 -6.94
N LEU A 81 -8.36 10.62 -6.02
CA LEU A 81 -7.27 11.57 -6.30
C LEU A 81 -6.00 10.85 -6.79
N GLN A 82 -5.68 9.70 -6.22
CA GLN A 82 -4.54 8.87 -6.64
C GLN A 82 -4.74 8.27 -8.04
N LEU A 83 -5.96 7.87 -8.41
CA LEU A 83 -6.27 7.33 -9.74
C LEU A 83 -6.21 8.40 -10.83
N HIS A 84 -6.54 9.64 -10.49
CA HIS A 84 -6.61 10.76 -11.42
C HIS A 84 -5.45 11.75 -11.25
N TYR A 85 -4.32 11.32 -10.69
CA TYR A 85 -3.18 12.18 -10.36
C TYR A 85 -2.60 12.98 -11.54
N LEU A 86 -2.81 12.54 -12.79
CA LEU A 86 -2.37 13.26 -13.99
C LEU A 86 -3.29 14.43 -14.37
N LEU A 87 -4.51 14.48 -13.83
CA LEU A 87 -5.54 15.46 -14.15
C LEU A 87 -5.84 16.40 -12.97
N ILE A 88 -5.29 16.12 -11.80
CA ILE A 88 -5.63 16.75 -10.52
C ILE A 88 -4.39 17.44 -9.94
N ASN A 89 -4.61 18.56 -9.25
CA ASN A 89 -3.56 19.30 -8.56
C ASN A 89 -2.98 18.45 -7.41
N ASP A 90 -1.65 18.41 -7.31
CA ASP A 90 -0.95 17.73 -6.23
C ASP A 90 -1.36 18.25 -4.83
N GLU A 91 -1.75 19.53 -4.73
CA GLU A 91 -2.24 20.14 -3.48
C GLU A 91 -3.50 19.45 -2.95
N GLU A 92 -4.48 19.14 -3.81
CA GLU A 92 -5.72 18.46 -3.38
C GLU A 92 -5.43 17.07 -2.82
N ARG A 93 -4.46 16.37 -3.41
CA ARG A 93 -4.02 15.05 -2.92
C ARG A 93 -3.31 15.17 -1.56
N ILE A 94 -2.49 16.19 -1.38
CA ILE A 94 -1.80 16.46 -0.11
C ILE A 94 -2.81 16.79 0.98
N ASP A 95 -3.77 17.69 0.71
CA ASP A 95 -4.82 18.06 1.65
C ASP A 95 -5.67 16.85 2.06
N ALA A 96 -6.04 16.00 1.10
CA ALA A 96 -6.77 14.78 1.38
C ALA A 96 -5.96 13.78 2.24
N PHE A 97 -4.64 13.70 2.03
CA PHE A 97 -3.75 12.89 2.85
C PHE A 97 -3.59 13.46 4.27
N ASP A 98 -3.53 14.77 4.42
CA ASP A 98 -3.39 15.44 5.72
C ASP A 98 -4.68 15.38 6.55
N ALA A 99 -5.85 15.30 5.90
CA ALA A 99 -7.14 15.09 6.55
C ALA A 99 -7.33 13.66 7.12
N MET A 100 -6.46 12.71 6.75
CA MET A 100 -6.50 11.34 7.21
C MET A 100 -5.94 11.15 8.62
N THR A 101 -6.39 10.11 9.30
CA THR A 101 -5.75 9.62 10.52
C THR A 101 -4.43 8.91 10.19
N LYS A 102 -3.55 8.74 11.19
CA LYS A 102 -2.29 8.01 11.02
C LYS A 102 -2.48 6.58 10.48
N ALA A 103 -3.58 5.92 10.84
CA ALA A 103 -3.87 4.59 10.36
C ALA A 103 -4.31 4.60 8.88
N GLU A 104 -5.13 5.56 8.49
CA GLU A 104 -5.55 5.80 7.10
C GLU A 104 -4.35 6.15 6.21
N GLN A 105 -3.48 7.05 6.66
CA GLN A 105 -2.24 7.41 5.97
C GLN A 105 -1.34 6.20 5.74
N ALA A 106 -1.22 5.31 6.73
CA ALA A 106 -0.41 4.11 6.61
C ALA A 106 -0.95 3.15 5.53
N ILE A 107 -2.27 3.06 5.36
CA ILE A 107 -2.90 2.32 4.26
C ILE A 107 -2.62 3.02 2.92
N ALA A 108 -2.78 4.34 2.86
CA ALA A 108 -2.54 5.13 1.66
C ALA A 108 -1.09 4.98 1.13
N LEU A 109 -0.10 4.95 2.02
CA LEU A 109 1.33 4.77 1.67
C LEU A 109 1.65 3.39 1.08
N LEU A 110 0.81 2.37 1.30
CA LEU A 110 0.94 1.07 0.64
C LEU A 110 0.41 1.06 -0.80
N GLY A 111 -0.30 2.12 -1.21
CA GLY A 111 -0.79 2.31 -2.57
C GLY A 111 -2.20 1.77 -2.84
N LEU A 112 -2.60 1.85 -4.11
CA LEU A 112 -3.96 1.54 -4.59
C LEU A 112 -4.50 0.15 -4.19
N PRO A 113 -3.70 -0.94 -4.20
CA PRO A 113 -4.20 -2.24 -3.78
C PRO A 113 -4.63 -2.27 -2.31
N ALA A 114 -3.88 -1.61 -1.43
CA ALA A 114 -4.19 -1.54 0.00
C ALA A 114 -5.42 -0.66 0.27
N LEU A 115 -5.55 0.47 -0.44
CA LEU A 115 -6.74 1.32 -0.39
C LEU A 115 -7.99 0.53 -0.81
N THR A 116 -7.91 -0.19 -1.91
CA THR A 116 -9.03 -1.01 -2.41
C THR A 116 -9.37 -2.12 -1.42
N TYR A 117 -8.37 -2.85 -0.93
CA TYR A 117 -8.57 -3.88 0.08
C TYR A 117 -9.28 -3.32 1.32
N ALA A 118 -8.81 -2.20 1.87
CA ALA A 118 -9.37 -1.60 3.08
C ALA A 118 -10.83 -1.16 2.86
N ILE A 119 -11.13 -0.50 1.74
CA ILE A 119 -12.50 -0.09 1.38
C ILE A 119 -13.42 -1.33 1.28
N ASP A 120 -12.99 -2.38 0.58
CA ASP A 120 -13.80 -3.60 0.45
C ASP A 120 -14.04 -4.30 1.79
N GLN A 121 -13.07 -4.27 2.71
CA GLN A 121 -13.26 -4.80 4.07
C GLN A 121 -14.23 -3.94 4.89
N ILE A 122 -14.16 -2.61 4.75
CA ILE A 122 -15.15 -1.72 5.39
C ILE A 122 -16.55 -1.98 4.84
N ASP A 123 -16.71 -2.14 3.53
CA ASP A 123 -18.00 -2.47 2.92
C ASP A 123 -18.58 -3.76 3.49
N ARG A 124 -17.74 -4.79 3.67
CA ARG A 124 -18.14 -6.04 4.33
C ARG A 124 -18.55 -5.85 5.78
N LEU A 125 -17.85 -5.01 6.54
CA LEU A 125 -18.22 -4.70 7.93
C LEU A 125 -19.57 -3.99 8.00
N LEU A 126 -19.80 -3.02 7.11
CA LEU A 126 -21.03 -2.22 7.09
C LEU A 126 -22.27 -2.97 6.58
N GLN A 127 -22.09 -4.08 5.85
CA GLN A 127 -23.17 -4.98 5.45
C GLN A 127 -23.56 -5.99 6.54
N ALA A 128 -22.74 -6.15 7.58
CA ALA A 128 -22.94 -7.11 8.66
C ALA A 128 -23.60 -6.52 9.93
N ASP A 129 -23.68 -5.18 10.02
CA ASP A 129 -24.44 -4.42 11.02
C ASP A 129 -25.92 -4.29 10.63
#